data_AF-A0A7W7IG04-F1
#
_entry.id   AF-A0A7W7IG04-F1
#
_cell.length_a   1.000
_cell.length_b   1.000
_cell.length_c   1.000
_cell.angle_alpha   90.00
_cell.angle_beta   90.00
_cell.angle_gamma   90.00
#
_symmetry.space_group_name_H-M   'P 1'
#
loop_
_entity.id
_entity.type
_entity.pdbx_description
1 polymer ?
#
loop_
_entity_poly.entity_id
_entity_poly.type
_entity_poly.pdbx_seq_one_letter_code
_entity_poly.pdbx_strand_id
1 'polypeptide(L)'
;MSNGVVLESADTLHGQLQRGLGRAARRAADRRGAGEFVYDCVRRDPRWDHQCESRRLYYARLMVDLEMPAGPVAAHLFDPSDLLDGDDWRVDLALGVLADLVRLSRREAAVPLRRYAEEGAHWFDAVEELIVLGDPSLTAGLEDSVAARCDDADLEMLIPAQPNPVIETWAARQPRIADARTRRREAGRAVRRTVVTASGRERRSEEELLEVARGRGEGALAAIFELGRRRTLALLDLAEELLPREGHDPGPSRFGSAVRRALREYGPETLPRARVWAAERGGRAELGLSILARYGTRQDVPLLMDELRTSLEGREWRAVANPVVGLGRLRAGEAVPLLKAAWTESPYAYLRPRILTALTRTAPHTAEAYTIEGLWDCEEGARCEAARSVPLTRETRIRLQRLHHDPAEETDVRTAAGARLMT
;
A
#
# COMPACT_ATOMS: atom_id res chain seq x y z
N MET A 1 8.95 12.41 -2.13
CA MET A 1 9.73 13.10 -3.18
C MET A 1 9.50 12.30 -4.45
N SER A 2 8.93 12.92 -5.48
CA SER A 2 8.67 12.21 -6.75
C SER A 2 10.01 11.92 -7.41
N ASN A 3 10.33 10.65 -7.67
CA ASN A 3 11.38 10.30 -8.62
C ASN A 3 11.11 11.06 -9.92
N GLY A 4 12.16 11.48 -10.63
CA GLY A 4 12.11 12.32 -11.84
C GLY A 4 11.38 11.71 -13.04
N VAL A 5 10.52 10.72 -12.83
CA VAL A 5 9.67 10.06 -13.81
C VAL A 5 8.60 11.04 -14.29
N VAL A 6 8.73 11.44 -15.55
CA VAL A 6 7.73 12.27 -16.21
C VAL A 6 6.51 11.42 -16.55
N LEU A 7 5.42 11.63 -15.82
CA LEU A 7 4.14 11.00 -16.13
C LEU A 7 3.50 11.68 -17.34
N GLU A 8 3.16 10.89 -18.35
CA GLU A 8 2.37 11.36 -19.48
C GLU A 8 0.92 11.67 -19.07
N SER A 9 0.19 12.36 -19.94
CA SER A 9 -1.23 12.64 -19.75
C SER A 9 -2.02 11.36 -19.51
N ALA A 10 -2.97 11.42 -18.56
CA ALA A 10 -3.86 10.31 -18.20
C ALA A 10 -4.83 9.87 -19.32
N ASP A 11 -4.86 10.61 -20.44
CA ASP A 11 -5.63 10.26 -21.63
C ASP A 11 -4.85 9.36 -22.60
N THR A 12 -3.53 9.41 -22.55
CA THR A 12 -2.64 8.59 -23.37
C THR A 12 -2.60 7.15 -22.85
N LEU A 13 -2.31 6.18 -23.73
CA LEU A 13 -2.13 4.79 -23.28
C LEU A 13 -0.95 4.68 -22.30
N HIS A 14 0.16 5.34 -22.59
CA HIS A 14 1.35 5.29 -21.75
C HIS A 14 1.11 5.91 -20.38
N GLY A 15 0.51 7.10 -20.31
CA GLY A 15 0.15 7.72 -19.03
C GLY A 15 -0.84 6.90 -18.20
N GLN A 16 -1.71 6.12 -18.82
CA GLN A 16 -2.60 5.20 -18.12
C GLN A 16 -1.87 3.94 -17.62
N LEU A 17 -0.93 3.39 -18.40
CA LEU A 17 -0.06 2.30 -17.97
C LEU A 17 0.85 2.74 -16.81
N GLN A 18 1.39 3.96 -16.87
CA GLN A 18 2.17 4.58 -15.81
C GLN A 18 1.36 4.87 -14.56
N ARG A 19 0.03 4.84 -14.61
CA ARG A 19 -0.83 4.91 -13.42
C ARG A 19 -1.35 3.53 -13.03
N GLY A 20 -1.05 2.48 -13.79
CA GLY A 20 -1.53 1.12 -13.55
C GLY A 20 -3.04 0.96 -13.71
N LEU A 21 -3.68 1.75 -14.59
CA LEU A 21 -5.14 1.76 -14.74
C LEU A 21 -5.64 0.54 -15.51
N GLY A 22 -6.73 -0.07 -15.04
CA GLY A 22 -7.29 -1.27 -15.66
C GLY A 22 -7.73 -1.07 -17.11
N ARG A 23 -8.14 0.15 -17.48
CA ARG A 23 -8.52 0.47 -18.87
C ARG A 23 -7.33 0.41 -19.82
N ALA A 24 -6.12 0.72 -19.34
CA ALA A 24 -4.91 0.58 -20.15
C ALA A 24 -4.58 -0.88 -20.42
N ALA A 25 -4.75 -1.76 -19.43
CA ALA A 25 -4.54 -3.19 -19.64
C ALA A 25 -5.47 -3.75 -20.73
N ARG A 26 -6.74 -3.33 -20.72
CA ARG A 26 -7.71 -3.69 -21.77
C ARG A 26 -7.32 -3.12 -23.13
N ARG A 27 -6.93 -1.84 -23.19
CA ARG A 27 -6.53 -1.15 -24.44
C ARG A 27 -5.22 -1.65 -25.03
N ALA A 28 -4.29 -2.14 -24.21
CA ALA A 28 -2.95 -2.53 -24.64
C ALA A 28 -2.98 -3.70 -25.62
N ALA A 29 -3.91 -4.66 -25.42
CA ALA A 29 -4.08 -5.82 -26.30
C ALA A 29 -4.37 -5.42 -27.77
N ASP A 30 -5.10 -4.32 -27.97
CA ASP A 30 -5.49 -3.85 -29.30
C ASP A 30 -4.50 -2.85 -29.92
N ARG A 31 -3.41 -2.51 -29.21
CA ARG A 31 -2.47 -1.46 -29.62
C ARG A 31 -1.09 -2.03 -29.96
N ARG A 32 -0.79 -2.10 -31.26
CA ARG A 32 0.56 -2.44 -31.73
C ARG A 32 1.61 -1.52 -31.08
N GLY A 33 2.66 -2.14 -30.52
CA GLY A 33 3.74 -1.44 -29.83
C GLY A 33 3.47 -1.10 -28.37
N ALA A 34 2.32 -1.50 -27.79
CA ALA A 34 2.04 -1.27 -26.37
C ALA A 34 3.09 -1.87 -25.42
N GLY A 35 3.76 -2.95 -25.84
CA GLY A 35 4.83 -3.58 -25.06
C GLY A 35 6.01 -2.65 -24.73
N GLU A 36 6.33 -1.69 -25.61
CA GLU A 36 7.40 -0.71 -25.32
C GLU A 36 7.03 0.21 -24.17
N PHE A 37 5.76 0.61 -24.06
CA PHE A 37 5.28 1.39 -22.91
C PHE A 37 5.29 0.57 -21.62
N VAL A 38 5.03 -0.74 -21.70
CA VAL A 38 5.14 -1.63 -20.53
C VAL A 38 6.59 -1.74 -20.09
N TYR A 39 7.55 -1.93 -21.01
CA TYR A 39 8.97 -1.92 -20.66
C TYR A 39 9.44 -0.58 -20.09
N ASP A 40 8.99 0.56 -20.64
CA ASP A 40 9.32 1.87 -20.07
C ASP A 40 8.82 2.00 -18.63
N CYS A 41 7.57 1.58 -18.37
CA CYS A 41 7.02 1.59 -17.02
C CYS A 41 7.83 0.70 -16.05
N VAL A 42 8.20 -0.52 -16.45
CA VAL A 42 8.96 -1.42 -15.56
C VAL A 42 10.36 -0.87 -15.25
N ARG A 43 11.03 -0.24 -16.22
CA ARG A 43 12.39 0.28 -16.07
C ARG A 43 12.47 1.60 -15.31
N ARG A 44 11.48 2.47 -15.51
CA ARG A 44 11.47 3.82 -14.91
C ARG A 44 10.73 3.88 -13.59
N ASP A 45 9.96 2.83 -13.27
CA ASP A 45 9.12 2.73 -12.10
C ASP A 45 8.25 3.97 -11.81
N PRO A 46 7.06 4.05 -12.41
CA PRO A 46 6.18 5.21 -12.26
C PRO A 46 5.39 5.23 -10.95
N ARG A 47 5.72 4.38 -9.97
CA ARG A 47 5.05 4.37 -8.65
C ARG A 47 5.24 5.73 -7.98
N TRP A 48 4.15 6.26 -7.40
CA TRP A 48 4.20 7.52 -6.66
C TRP A 48 4.66 7.29 -5.22
N ASP A 49 4.27 6.16 -4.62
CA ASP A 49 4.71 5.68 -3.31
C ASP A 49 5.11 4.21 -3.39
N HIS A 50 6.42 3.96 -3.49
CA HIS A 50 6.98 2.61 -3.63
C HIS A 50 6.66 1.69 -2.45
N GLN A 51 6.38 2.27 -1.27
CA GLN A 51 6.10 1.52 -0.05
C GLN A 51 4.67 0.97 -0.01
N CYS A 52 3.74 1.55 -0.78
CA CYS A 52 2.31 1.26 -0.68
C CYS A 52 1.70 0.75 -1.99
N GLU A 53 2.32 0.99 -3.14
CA GLU A 53 1.73 0.65 -4.44
C GLU A 53 2.22 -0.69 -4.98
N SER A 54 1.30 -1.59 -5.29
CA SER A 54 1.59 -2.84 -5.98
C SER A 54 1.37 -2.69 -7.48
N ARG A 55 2.46 -2.61 -8.25
CA ARG A 55 2.41 -2.57 -9.74
C ARG A 55 3.05 -3.76 -10.44
N ARG A 56 3.84 -4.54 -9.71
CA ARG A 56 4.54 -5.73 -10.21
C ARG A 56 3.61 -6.73 -10.90
N LEU A 57 2.53 -7.17 -10.23
CA LEU A 57 1.62 -8.17 -10.80
C LEU A 57 0.85 -7.63 -12.01
N TYR A 58 0.55 -6.34 -12.03
CA TYR A 58 -0.10 -5.68 -13.17
C TYR A 58 0.76 -5.73 -14.43
N TYR A 59 2.03 -5.33 -14.32
CA TYR A 59 2.94 -5.39 -15.46
C TYR A 59 3.29 -6.83 -15.85
N ALA A 60 3.46 -7.74 -14.88
CA ALA A 60 3.68 -9.15 -15.17
C ALA A 60 2.51 -9.77 -15.95
N ARG A 61 1.26 -9.48 -15.58
CA ARG A 61 0.06 -9.91 -16.32
C ARG A 61 0.01 -9.30 -17.72
N LEU A 62 0.33 -8.02 -17.87
CA LEU A 62 0.43 -7.39 -19.19
C LEU A 62 1.49 -8.06 -20.07
N MET A 63 2.64 -8.42 -19.50
CA MET A 63 3.68 -9.14 -20.24
C MET A 63 3.22 -10.55 -20.66
N VAL A 64 2.43 -11.23 -19.84
CA VAL A 64 1.81 -12.52 -20.21
C VAL A 64 0.78 -12.31 -21.32
N ASP A 65 -0.15 -11.36 -21.14
CA ASP A 65 -1.26 -11.10 -22.08
C ASP A 65 -0.77 -10.58 -23.44
N LEU A 66 0.36 -9.86 -23.47
CA LEU A 66 1.00 -9.34 -24.69
C LEU A 66 2.14 -10.24 -25.21
N GLU A 67 2.33 -11.43 -24.63
CA GLU A 67 3.35 -12.41 -25.01
C GLU A 67 4.79 -11.82 -25.04
N MET A 68 5.08 -10.91 -24.11
CA MET A 68 6.37 -10.21 -24.04
C MET A 68 7.48 -11.11 -23.45
N PRO A 69 8.72 -11.03 -23.97
CA PRO A 69 9.87 -11.71 -23.37
C PRO A 69 10.33 -11.00 -22.08
N ALA A 70 10.89 -11.77 -21.14
CA ALA A 70 11.46 -11.25 -19.90
C ALA A 70 12.86 -10.61 -20.08
N GLY A 71 13.56 -10.93 -21.17
CA GLY A 71 14.93 -10.46 -21.44
C GLY A 71 15.13 -8.95 -21.34
N PRO A 72 14.26 -8.11 -21.94
CA PRO A 72 14.40 -6.65 -21.83
C PRO A 72 14.16 -6.06 -20.43
N VAL A 73 13.51 -6.81 -19.52
CA VAL A 73 13.43 -6.48 -18.09
C VAL A 73 14.73 -6.90 -17.41
N ALA A 74 15.23 -8.11 -17.69
CA ALA A 74 16.49 -8.60 -17.14
C ALA A 74 17.70 -7.72 -17.53
N ALA A 75 17.72 -7.16 -18.73
CA ALA A 75 18.77 -6.24 -19.18
C ALA A 75 18.86 -4.96 -18.34
N HIS A 76 17.75 -4.51 -17.73
CA HIS A 76 17.73 -3.36 -16.84
C HIS A 76 18.46 -3.63 -15.52
N LEU A 77 18.44 -4.87 -15.04
CA LEU A 77 19.06 -5.24 -13.76
C LEU A 77 20.59 -5.19 -13.78
N PHE A 78 21.23 -5.25 -14.95
CA PHE A 78 22.70 -5.27 -15.04
C PHE A 78 23.24 -3.99 -15.68
N ASP A 79 22.49 -2.89 -15.58
CA ASP A 79 22.96 -1.61 -16.08
C ASP A 79 24.13 -1.10 -15.21
N PRO A 80 25.25 -0.65 -15.79
CA PRO A 80 26.37 -0.11 -15.03
C PRO A 80 25.99 1.04 -14.09
N SER A 81 24.87 1.73 -14.35
CA SER A 81 24.33 2.74 -13.45
C SER A 81 24.00 2.21 -12.06
N ASP A 82 23.69 0.92 -11.90
CA ASP A 82 23.29 0.33 -10.61
C ASP A 82 24.44 0.32 -9.59
N LEU A 83 25.68 0.50 -10.06
CA LEU A 83 26.86 0.67 -9.20
C LEU A 83 27.11 2.11 -8.76
N LEU A 84 26.44 3.08 -9.42
CA LEU A 84 26.67 4.51 -9.26
C LEU A 84 25.43 5.25 -8.72
N ASP A 85 24.26 4.70 -8.95
CA ASP A 85 22.97 5.22 -8.52
C ASP A 85 22.68 4.73 -7.10
N GLY A 86 22.42 5.67 -6.19
CA GLY A 86 22.07 5.37 -4.80
C GLY A 86 20.57 5.19 -4.58
N ASP A 87 19.75 5.15 -5.64
CA ASP A 87 18.34 4.87 -5.54
C ASP A 87 18.09 3.37 -5.36
N ASP A 88 17.91 2.96 -4.10
CA ASP A 88 17.58 1.58 -3.69
C ASP A 88 16.34 1.01 -4.40
N TRP A 89 15.47 1.85 -4.98
CA TRP A 89 14.24 1.41 -5.65
C TRP A 89 14.39 1.13 -7.15
N ARG A 90 15.54 1.47 -7.74
CA ARG A 90 15.75 1.44 -9.20
C ARG A 90 15.39 0.10 -9.85
N VAL A 91 15.70 -1.01 -9.18
CA VAL A 91 15.47 -2.37 -9.69
C VAL A 91 14.30 -3.09 -9.00
N ASP A 92 13.74 -2.52 -7.93
CA ASP A 92 12.67 -3.15 -7.11
C ASP A 92 11.48 -3.61 -7.97
N LEU A 93 10.95 -2.71 -8.81
CA LEU A 93 9.83 -3.05 -9.68
C LEU A 93 10.20 -4.15 -10.69
N ALA A 94 11.39 -4.10 -11.26
CA ALA A 94 11.84 -5.08 -12.24
C ALA A 94 12.03 -6.48 -11.62
N LEU A 95 12.60 -6.56 -10.42
CA LEU A 95 12.72 -7.80 -9.65
C LEU A 95 11.35 -8.37 -9.31
N GLY A 96 10.44 -7.54 -8.77
CA GLY A 96 9.08 -7.95 -8.46
C GLY A 96 8.29 -8.45 -9.68
N VAL A 97 8.48 -7.81 -10.85
CA VAL A 97 7.86 -8.27 -12.12
C VAL A 97 8.40 -9.63 -12.54
N LEU A 98 9.72 -9.87 -12.48
CA LEU A 98 10.29 -11.19 -12.79
C LEU A 98 9.78 -12.27 -11.84
N ALA A 99 9.69 -11.97 -10.55
CA ALA A 99 9.13 -12.89 -9.56
C ALA A 99 7.64 -13.20 -9.85
N ASP A 100 6.82 -12.19 -10.15
CA ASP A 100 5.42 -12.42 -10.51
C ASP A 100 5.25 -13.17 -11.84
N LEU A 101 6.16 -13.00 -12.80
CA LEU A 101 6.20 -13.84 -14.00
C LEU A 101 6.40 -15.31 -13.66
N VAL A 102 7.30 -15.64 -12.72
CA VAL A 102 7.48 -17.02 -12.23
C VAL A 102 6.19 -17.54 -11.58
N ARG A 103 5.51 -16.73 -10.76
CA ARG A 103 4.20 -17.08 -10.15
C ARG A 103 3.11 -17.31 -11.20
N LEU A 104 3.18 -16.58 -12.32
CA LEU A 104 2.33 -16.75 -13.50
C LEU A 104 2.84 -17.87 -14.44
N SER A 105 3.71 -18.77 -13.95
CA SER A 105 4.24 -19.94 -14.67
C SER A 105 5.19 -19.65 -15.84
N ARG A 106 5.68 -18.42 -16.00
CA ARG A 106 6.76 -18.06 -16.94
C ARG A 106 8.13 -18.36 -16.32
N ARG A 107 8.45 -19.66 -16.21
CA ARG A 107 9.65 -20.16 -15.48
C ARG A 107 10.97 -19.61 -16.02
N GLU A 108 11.03 -19.17 -17.27
CA GLU A 108 12.24 -18.57 -17.85
C GLU A 108 12.66 -17.28 -17.14
N ALA A 109 11.74 -16.58 -16.46
CA ALA A 109 12.03 -15.38 -15.68
C ALA A 109 12.85 -15.68 -14.40
N ALA A 110 12.87 -16.93 -13.94
CA ALA A 110 13.65 -17.32 -12.76
C ALA A 110 15.17 -17.29 -13.03
N VAL A 111 15.60 -17.52 -14.28
CA VAL A 111 17.02 -17.54 -14.65
C VAL A 111 17.70 -16.18 -14.41
N PRO A 112 17.20 -15.05 -14.97
CA PRO A 112 17.80 -13.76 -14.70
C PRO A 112 17.65 -13.33 -13.23
N LEU A 113 16.55 -13.66 -12.56
CA LEU A 113 16.36 -13.38 -11.13
C LEU A 113 17.43 -14.07 -10.27
N ARG A 114 17.65 -15.37 -10.50
CA ARG A 114 18.69 -16.15 -9.82
C ARG A 114 20.09 -15.61 -10.11
N ARG A 115 20.39 -15.30 -11.36
CA ARG A 115 21.69 -14.72 -11.74
C ARG A 115 21.92 -13.38 -11.03
N TYR A 116 20.89 -12.55 -10.93
CA TYR A 116 21.01 -11.26 -10.26
C TYR A 116 21.19 -11.41 -8.74
N ALA A 117 20.58 -12.42 -8.12
CA ALA A 117 20.87 -12.79 -6.73
C ALA A 117 22.33 -13.26 -6.50
N GLU A 118 23.02 -13.76 -7.53
CA GLU A 118 24.43 -14.17 -7.44
C GLU A 118 25.40 -13.00 -7.66
N GLU A 119 25.14 -12.18 -8.69
CA GLU A 119 26.12 -11.24 -9.25
C GLU A 119 25.69 -9.76 -9.17
N GLY A 120 24.43 -9.49 -8.86
CA GLY A 120 23.83 -8.15 -8.95
C GLY A 120 24.29 -7.17 -7.87
N ALA A 121 24.16 -5.87 -8.16
CA ALA A 121 24.43 -4.81 -7.18
C ALA A 121 23.44 -4.89 -6.01
N HIS A 122 22.15 -5.08 -6.33
CA HIS A 122 21.05 -5.27 -5.38
C HIS A 122 20.70 -6.74 -5.19
N TRP A 123 21.72 -7.59 -5.00
CA TRP A 123 21.55 -9.04 -4.89
C TRP A 123 20.64 -9.46 -3.71
N PHE A 124 20.64 -8.69 -2.62
CA PHE A 124 19.86 -8.98 -1.42
C PHE A 124 18.35 -8.96 -1.72
N ASP A 125 17.87 -7.94 -2.43
CA ASP A 125 16.47 -7.81 -2.83
C ASP A 125 16.03 -8.97 -3.76
N ALA A 126 16.93 -9.42 -4.64
CA ALA A 126 16.67 -10.57 -5.50
C ALA A 126 16.61 -11.89 -4.72
N VAL A 127 17.43 -12.04 -3.67
CA VAL A 127 17.35 -13.17 -2.74
C VAL A 127 16.01 -13.14 -2.00
N GLU A 128 15.55 -11.97 -1.54
CA GLU A 128 14.23 -11.83 -0.91
C GLU A 128 13.10 -12.30 -1.84
N GLU A 129 13.09 -11.86 -3.10
CA GLU A 129 12.10 -12.31 -4.09
C GLU A 129 12.13 -13.84 -4.29
N LEU A 130 13.33 -14.45 -4.38
CA LEU A 130 13.46 -15.90 -4.50
C LEU A 130 12.97 -16.66 -3.26
N ILE A 131 13.21 -16.12 -2.06
CA ILE A 131 12.66 -16.67 -0.81
C ILE A 131 11.14 -16.57 -0.81
N VAL A 132 10.58 -15.44 -1.26
CA VAL A 132 9.13 -15.22 -1.36
C VAL A 132 8.47 -16.20 -2.34
N LEU A 133 9.13 -16.54 -3.44
CA LEU A 133 8.66 -17.58 -4.37
C LEU A 133 8.53 -18.97 -3.69
N GLY A 134 9.33 -19.23 -2.65
CA GLY A 134 9.17 -20.41 -1.80
C GLY A 134 9.52 -21.74 -2.47
N ASP A 135 10.21 -21.72 -3.62
CA ASP A 135 10.66 -22.91 -4.35
C ASP A 135 12.17 -23.15 -4.13
N PRO A 136 12.57 -24.15 -3.30
CA PRO A 136 13.99 -24.43 -3.03
C PRO A 136 14.81 -24.81 -4.27
N SER A 137 14.18 -25.23 -5.37
CA SER A 137 14.91 -25.56 -6.60
C SER A 137 15.49 -24.32 -7.29
N LEU A 138 14.89 -23.15 -7.07
CA LEU A 138 15.36 -21.87 -7.63
C LEU A 138 16.54 -21.27 -6.86
N THR A 139 16.78 -21.76 -5.64
CA THR A 139 17.75 -21.17 -4.69
C THR A 139 18.89 -22.11 -4.31
N ALA A 140 18.99 -23.27 -4.96
CA ALA A 140 20.05 -24.23 -4.69
C ALA A 140 21.44 -23.61 -4.89
N GLY A 141 22.28 -23.71 -3.85
CA GLY A 141 23.66 -23.19 -3.83
C GLY A 141 23.78 -21.74 -3.38
N LEU A 142 22.66 -21.01 -3.23
CA LEU A 142 22.69 -19.64 -2.72
C LEU A 142 22.90 -19.59 -1.20
N GLU A 143 22.57 -20.67 -0.47
CA GLU A 143 22.67 -20.71 1.00
C GLU A 143 24.06 -20.32 1.52
N ASP A 144 25.13 -20.80 0.87
CA ASP A 144 26.51 -20.53 1.28
C ASP A 144 26.94 -19.12 0.88
N SER A 145 26.51 -18.64 -0.29
CA SER A 145 26.80 -17.29 -0.76
C SER A 145 26.14 -16.24 0.14
N VAL A 146 24.87 -16.45 0.49
CA VAL A 146 24.11 -15.60 1.42
C VAL A 146 24.77 -15.62 2.80
N ALA A 147 25.06 -16.81 3.34
CA ALA A 147 25.71 -16.93 4.64
C ALA A 147 27.14 -16.37 4.67
N ALA A 148 27.84 -16.26 3.54
CA ALA A 148 29.15 -15.63 3.48
C ALA A 148 29.07 -14.10 3.40
N ARG A 149 28.05 -13.56 2.72
CA ARG A 149 27.88 -12.12 2.48
C ARG A 149 27.14 -11.39 3.60
N CYS A 150 26.20 -12.06 4.27
CA CYS A 150 25.36 -11.47 5.30
C CYS A 150 25.99 -11.50 6.69
N ASP A 151 25.74 -10.43 7.45
CA ASP A 151 25.87 -10.46 8.90
C ASP A 151 24.66 -11.16 9.57
N ASP A 152 24.66 -11.23 10.90
CA ASP A 152 23.60 -11.90 11.63
C ASP A 152 22.24 -11.17 11.60
N ALA A 153 22.25 -9.84 11.45
CA ALA A 153 21.04 -9.03 11.33
C ALA A 153 20.42 -9.18 9.93
N ASP A 154 21.25 -9.16 8.89
CA ASP A 154 20.85 -9.42 7.51
C ASP A 154 20.16 -10.77 7.36
N LEU A 155 20.75 -11.83 7.92
CA LEU A 155 20.16 -13.17 7.91
C LEU A 155 18.80 -13.20 8.62
N GLU A 156 18.63 -12.45 9.71
CA GLU A 156 17.35 -12.34 10.42
C GLU A 156 16.28 -11.58 9.62
N MET A 157 16.68 -10.61 8.79
CA MET A 157 15.78 -9.90 7.89
C MET A 157 15.25 -10.82 6.78
N LEU A 158 16.12 -11.68 6.23
CA LEU A 158 15.74 -12.65 5.18
C LEU A 158 14.78 -13.74 5.64
N ILE A 159 14.59 -13.93 6.96
CA ILE A 159 13.74 -15.00 7.49
C ILE A 159 12.29 -14.52 7.62
N PRO A 160 11.36 -15.07 6.81
CA PRO A 160 9.95 -14.68 6.88
C PRO A 160 9.34 -15.08 8.23
N ALA A 161 8.29 -14.34 8.63
CA ALA A 161 7.59 -14.62 9.89
C ALA A 161 6.84 -15.97 9.86
N GLN A 162 6.41 -16.40 8.67
CA GLN A 162 5.73 -17.68 8.44
C GLN A 162 6.72 -18.75 7.98
N PRO A 163 6.41 -20.05 8.18
CA PRO A 163 7.23 -21.14 7.63
C PRO A 163 7.46 -20.97 6.13
N ASN A 164 8.71 -21.14 5.70
CA ASN A 164 9.12 -20.96 4.32
C ASN A 164 10.02 -22.14 3.88
N PRO A 165 9.67 -22.87 2.80
CA PRO A 165 10.42 -24.06 2.37
C PRO A 165 11.88 -23.79 1.98
N VAL A 166 12.18 -22.61 1.42
CA VAL A 166 13.55 -22.20 1.06
C VAL A 166 14.39 -22.09 2.32
N ILE A 167 13.92 -21.32 3.30
CA ILE A 167 14.64 -21.14 4.57
C ILE A 167 14.77 -22.46 5.33
N GLU A 168 13.77 -23.34 5.27
CA GLU A 168 13.85 -24.68 5.88
C GLU A 168 14.93 -25.54 5.23
N THR A 169 15.02 -25.52 3.90
CA THR A 169 16.04 -26.24 3.15
C THR A 169 17.44 -25.68 3.44
N TRP A 170 17.58 -24.36 3.44
CA TRP A 170 18.85 -23.68 3.74
C TRP A 170 19.31 -23.94 5.18
N ALA A 171 18.43 -23.80 6.17
CA ALA A 171 18.76 -24.06 7.58
C ALA A 171 19.18 -25.51 7.85
N ALA A 172 18.73 -26.47 7.03
CA ALA A 172 19.18 -27.86 7.13
C ALA A 172 20.63 -28.07 6.67
N ARG A 173 21.19 -27.13 5.89
CA ARG A 173 22.52 -27.24 5.26
C ARG A 173 23.52 -26.22 5.79
N GLN A 174 23.05 -25.06 6.26
CA GLN A 174 23.87 -23.93 6.63
C GLN A 174 23.58 -23.48 8.08
N PRO A 175 24.49 -23.77 9.03
CA PRO A 175 24.29 -23.47 10.45
C PRO A 175 23.96 -22.01 10.78
N ARG A 176 24.59 -21.03 10.12
CA ARG A 176 24.32 -19.60 10.38
C ARG A 176 22.85 -19.22 10.12
N ILE A 177 22.24 -19.82 9.10
CA ILE A 177 20.84 -19.60 8.76
C ILE A 177 19.91 -20.29 9.78
N ALA A 178 20.31 -21.47 10.27
CA ALA A 178 19.58 -22.16 11.35
C ALA A 178 19.56 -21.35 12.66
N ASP A 179 20.69 -20.74 13.00
CA ASP A 179 20.84 -19.89 14.19
C ASP A 179 20.00 -18.61 14.07
N ALA A 180 20.07 -17.91 12.93
CA ALA A 180 19.25 -16.73 12.67
C ALA A 180 17.74 -17.06 12.76
N ARG A 181 17.31 -18.22 12.25
CA ARG A 181 15.91 -18.69 12.37
C ARG A 181 15.50 -18.91 13.82
N THR A 182 16.41 -19.41 14.64
CA THR A 182 16.17 -19.62 16.08
C THR A 182 16.03 -18.27 16.80
N ARG A 183 16.96 -17.33 16.57
CA ARG A 183 16.92 -15.98 17.15
C ARG A 183 15.64 -15.24 16.76
N ARG A 184 15.24 -15.27 15.49
CA ARG A 184 13.99 -14.66 15.00
C ARG A 184 12.75 -15.22 15.72
N ARG A 185 12.70 -16.54 15.95
CA ARG A 185 11.62 -17.20 16.70
C ARG A 185 11.60 -16.78 18.17
N GLU A 186 12.76 -16.68 18.80
CA GLU A 186 12.88 -16.25 20.20
C GLU A 186 12.48 -14.79 20.39
N ALA A 187 12.92 -13.90 19.50
CA ALA A 187 12.52 -12.50 19.47
C ALA A 187 10.98 -12.38 19.34
N GLY A 188 10.37 -13.13 18.42
CA GLY A 188 8.91 -13.16 18.26
C GLY A 188 8.17 -13.64 19.52
N ARG A 189 8.73 -14.61 20.27
CA ARG A 189 8.16 -15.08 21.55
C ARG A 189 8.33 -14.05 22.66
N ALA A 190 9.46 -13.36 22.72
CA ALA A 190 9.72 -12.31 23.70
C ALA A 190 8.75 -11.12 23.50
N VAL A 191 8.55 -10.67 22.26
CA VAL A 191 7.58 -9.62 21.93
C VAL A 191 6.17 -10.01 22.38
N ARG A 192 5.72 -11.25 22.10
CA ARG A 192 4.40 -11.74 22.56
C ARG A 192 4.27 -11.73 24.09
N ARG A 193 5.32 -12.14 24.83
CA ARG A 193 5.32 -12.08 26.29
C ARG A 193 5.22 -10.64 26.82
N THR A 194 5.96 -9.70 26.23
CA THR A 194 5.92 -8.28 26.61
C THR A 194 4.53 -7.66 26.35
N VAL A 195 3.88 -8.03 25.24
CA VAL A 195 2.50 -7.59 24.95
C VAL A 195 1.52 -8.12 26.00
N VAL A 196 1.68 -9.37 26.45
CA VAL A 196 0.85 -10.00 27.50
C VAL A 196 1.10 -9.39 28.88
N THR A 197 2.32 -8.93 29.19
CA THR A 197 2.61 -8.29 30.50
C THR A 197 2.22 -6.81 30.53
N ALA A 198 2.20 -6.14 29.38
CA ALA A 198 1.79 -4.73 29.26
C ALA A 198 0.29 -4.50 29.57
N SER A 199 -0.57 -5.51 29.39
CA SER A 199 -1.99 -5.44 29.77
C SER A 199 -2.23 -5.35 31.29
N GLY A 200 -1.20 -5.53 32.13
CA GLY A 200 -1.29 -5.40 33.59
C GLY A 200 -1.06 -4.00 34.17
N ARG A 201 -0.87 -2.95 33.36
CA ARG A 201 -0.57 -1.57 33.81
C ARG A 201 -1.82 -0.68 34.03
N GLU A 202 -2.93 -1.26 34.46
CA GLU A 202 -4.26 -0.61 34.57
C GLU A 202 -4.46 0.34 35.77
N ARG A 203 -3.45 0.65 36.59
CA ARG A 203 -3.66 1.33 37.90
C ARG A 203 -3.58 2.86 37.93
N ARG A 204 -3.30 3.54 36.81
CA ARG A 204 -3.20 5.02 36.79
C ARG A 204 -4.54 5.70 36.55
N SER A 205 -4.81 6.78 37.28
CA SER A 205 -6.01 7.61 37.10
C SER A 205 -5.95 8.39 35.78
N GLU A 206 -7.08 8.92 35.30
CA GLU A 206 -7.12 9.74 34.08
C GLU A 206 -6.27 11.02 34.22
N GLU A 207 -6.36 11.69 35.37
CA GLU A 207 -5.60 12.91 35.68
C GLU A 207 -4.09 12.66 35.69
N GLU A 208 -3.64 11.56 36.29
CA GLU A 208 -2.23 11.16 36.30
C GLU A 208 -1.71 10.91 34.88
N LEU A 209 -2.53 10.31 34.01
CA LEU A 209 -2.14 10.06 32.63
C LEU A 209 -2.05 11.35 31.81
N LEU A 210 -2.96 12.30 32.04
CA LEU A 210 -2.91 13.61 31.39
C LEU A 210 -1.65 14.38 31.80
N GLU A 211 -1.30 14.40 33.09
CA GLU A 211 -0.08 15.06 33.57
C GLU A 211 1.18 14.42 32.99
N VAL A 212 1.26 13.08 32.96
CA VAL A 212 2.36 12.36 32.32
C VAL A 212 2.45 12.67 30.83
N ALA A 213 1.31 12.78 30.14
CA ALA A 213 1.28 13.11 28.72
C ALA A 213 1.74 14.56 28.44
N ARG A 214 1.28 15.53 29.25
CA ARG A 214 1.68 16.95 29.17
C ARG A 214 3.17 17.16 29.43
N GLY A 215 3.74 16.39 30.35
CA GLY A 215 5.16 16.46 30.68
C GLY A 215 6.09 16.10 29.51
N ARG A 216 5.61 15.45 28.44
CA ARG A 216 6.38 15.05 27.24
C ARG A 216 7.68 14.29 27.56
N GLY A 217 7.73 13.66 28.73
CA GLY A 217 8.87 12.90 29.24
C GLY A 217 8.77 11.40 28.95
N GLU A 218 9.48 10.60 29.74
CA GLU A 218 9.38 9.15 29.71
C GLU A 218 7.94 8.71 30.04
N GLY A 219 7.38 7.78 29.26
CA GLY A 219 6.02 7.28 29.47
C GLY A 219 4.88 8.14 28.89
N ALA A 220 5.14 9.36 28.40
CA ALA A 220 4.11 10.23 27.81
C ALA A 220 3.39 9.58 26.61
N LEU A 221 4.11 8.88 25.72
CA LEU A 221 3.49 8.15 24.61
C LEU A 221 2.56 7.02 25.11
N ALA A 222 2.98 6.27 26.12
CA ALA A 222 2.16 5.23 26.71
C ALA A 222 0.91 5.80 27.38
N ALA A 223 1.03 6.96 28.04
CA ALA A 223 -0.10 7.67 28.62
C ALA A 223 -1.10 8.17 27.57
N ILE A 224 -0.62 8.75 26.46
CA ILE A 224 -1.47 9.16 25.31
C ILE A 224 -2.24 7.97 24.75
N PHE A 225 -1.57 6.83 24.51
CA PHE A 225 -2.24 5.63 24.00
C PHE A 225 -3.19 5.00 25.03
N GLU A 226 -2.88 5.08 26.31
CA GLU A 226 -3.78 4.65 27.40
C GLU A 226 -5.05 5.49 27.44
N LEU A 227 -4.93 6.82 27.43
CA LEU A 227 -6.06 7.76 27.34
C LEU A 227 -6.90 7.47 26.09
N GLY A 228 -6.24 7.27 24.95
CA GLY A 228 -6.89 6.91 23.69
C GLY A 228 -7.69 5.60 23.78
N ARG A 229 -7.12 4.57 24.42
CA ARG A 229 -7.80 3.29 24.64
C ARG A 229 -9.03 3.44 25.55
N ARG A 230 -8.94 4.29 26.57
CA ARG A 230 -10.05 4.61 27.49
C ARG A 230 -11.12 5.50 26.83
N ARG A 231 -10.84 6.08 25.66
CA ARG A 231 -11.71 7.02 24.94
C ARG A 231 -12.06 8.27 25.77
N THR A 232 -11.11 8.71 26.60
CA THR A 232 -11.25 9.91 27.42
C THR A 232 -11.37 11.16 26.54
N LEU A 233 -12.41 11.98 26.74
CA LEU A 233 -12.62 13.23 25.99
C LEU A 233 -11.57 14.31 26.30
N ALA A 234 -10.92 14.28 27.47
CA ALA A 234 -9.81 15.16 27.81
C ALA A 234 -8.61 15.01 26.87
N LEU A 235 -8.54 13.93 26.07
CA LEU A 235 -7.56 13.80 25.00
C LEU A 235 -7.77 14.84 23.88
N LEU A 236 -9.00 15.36 23.71
CA LEU A 236 -9.28 16.46 22.79
C LEU A 236 -8.64 17.77 23.29
N ASP A 237 -8.69 18.03 24.59
CA ASP A 237 -8.05 19.20 25.19
C ASP A 237 -6.52 19.08 25.07
N LEU A 238 -5.97 17.89 25.36
CA LEU A 238 -4.55 17.62 25.13
C LEU A 238 -4.16 17.80 23.65
N ALA A 239 -5.03 17.45 22.70
CA ALA A 239 -4.78 17.71 21.29
C ALA A 239 -4.67 19.20 20.98
N GLU A 240 -5.44 20.07 21.63
CA GLU A 240 -5.33 21.52 21.47
C GLU A 240 -4.09 22.11 22.13
N GLU A 241 -3.60 21.49 23.20
CA GLU A 241 -2.34 21.86 23.85
C GLU A 241 -1.11 21.42 23.03
N LEU A 242 -1.18 20.26 22.37
CA LEU A 242 -0.03 19.63 21.69
C LEU A 242 0.04 19.93 20.19
N LEU A 243 -1.09 20.21 19.53
CA LEU A 243 -1.13 20.50 18.10
C LEU A 243 -1.24 22.02 17.89
N PRO A 244 -0.43 22.61 17.00
CA PRO A 244 -0.37 24.05 16.81
C PRO A 244 -1.72 24.62 16.36
N ARG A 245 -2.02 25.86 16.79
CA ARG A 245 -3.21 26.58 16.33
C ARG A 245 -3.05 27.15 14.93
N GLU A 246 -1.87 27.68 14.64
CA GLU A 246 -1.56 28.40 13.39
C GLU A 246 -1.11 27.45 12.26
N GLY A 247 -1.20 27.92 11.01
CA GLY A 247 -0.80 27.19 9.81
C GLY A 247 0.71 27.04 9.61
N HIS A 248 1.51 27.36 10.62
CA HIS A 248 2.94 27.05 10.61
C HIS A 248 3.13 25.60 11.04
N ASP A 249 3.61 24.75 10.13
CA ASP A 249 3.99 23.37 10.44
C ASP A 249 5.29 23.38 11.27
N PRO A 250 5.25 23.02 12.57
CA PRO A 250 6.46 22.95 13.40
C PRO A 250 7.33 21.73 13.06
N GLY A 251 6.97 20.97 12.02
CA GLY A 251 7.58 19.71 11.66
C GLY A 251 6.99 18.52 12.44
N PRO A 252 7.45 17.30 12.15
CA PRO A 252 6.90 16.08 12.72
C PRO A 252 7.12 16.00 14.24
N SER A 253 6.04 16.15 15.01
CA SER A 253 6.04 15.90 16.45
C SER A 253 5.61 14.46 16.75
N ARG A 254 6.48 13.66 17.35
CA ARG A 254 6.14 12.28 17.77
C ARG A 254 4.90 12.21 18.67
N PHE A 255 4.72 13.23 19.52
CA PHE A 255 3.56 13.33 20.42
C PHE A 255 2.31 13.76 19.66
N GLY A 256 2.43 14.70 18.72
CA GLY A 256 1.34 15.06 17.82
C GLY A 256 0.84 13.85 17.01
N SER A 257 1.77 13.06 16.45
CA SER A 257 1.45 11.81 15.74
C SER A 257 0.78 10.79 16.67
N ALA A 258 1.23 10.67 17.92
CA ALA A 258 0.62 9.78 18.90
C ALA A 258 -0.82 10.19 19.24
N VAL A 259 -1.08 11.50 19.44
CA VAL A 259 -2.42 12.02 19.70
C VAL A 259 -3.34 11.79 18.50
N ARG A 260 -2.90 12.12 17.27
CA ARG A 260 -3.68 11.86 16.04
C ARG A 260 -4.04 10.38 15.92
N ARG A 261 -3.09 9.48 16.22
CA ARG A 261 -3.31 8.03 16.19
C ARG A 261 -4.28 7.58 17.28
N ALA A 262 -4.15 8.11 18.50
CA ALA A 262 -5.01 7.77 19.63
C ALA A 262 -6.47 8.22 19.41
N LEU A 263 -6.67 9.39 18.80
CA LEU A 263 -8.00 9.94 18.50
C LEU A 263 -8.69 9.32 17.27
N ARG A 264 -7.96 8.58 16.43
CA ARG A 264 -8.48 8.02 15.15
C ARG A 264 -9.72 7.13 15.32
N GLU A 265 -9.88 6.51 16.49
CA GLU A 265 -10.94 5.54 16.79
C GLU A 265 -12.08 6.13 17.66
N TYR A 266 -12.05 7.44 17.96
CA TYR A 266 -13.05 8.10 18.79
C TYR A 266 -14.36 8.32 18.04
N GLY A 267 -15.51 8.20 18.72
CA GLY A 267 -16.82 8.21 18.08
C GLY A 267 -17.42 9.59 17.77
N PRO A 268 -18.72 9.63 17.43
CA PRO A 268 -19.47 10.85 17.09
C PRO A 268 -19.45 11.96 18.16
N GLU A 269 -19.14 11.64 19.41
CA GLU A 269 -18.96 12.59 20.51
C GLU A 269 -17.89 13.66 20.23
N THR A 270 -16.95 13.38 19.32
CA THR A 270 -15.88 14.31 18.92
C THR A 270 -16.29 15.34 17.86
N LEU A 271 -17.47 15.18 17.24
CA LEU A 271 -17.88 16.00 16.09
C LEU A 271 -17.94 17.50 16.35
N PRO A 272 -18.46 18.00 17.49
CA PRO A 272 -18.47 19.44 17.74
C PRO A 272 -17.07 20.05 17.64
N ARG A 273 -16.06 19.35 18.16
CA ARG A 273 -14.68 19.82 18.15
C ARG A 273 -14.00 19.64 16.79
N ALA A 274 -14.24 18.50 16.15
CA ALA A 274 -13.72 18.21 14.82
C ALA A 274 -14.16 19.26 13.77
N ARG A 275 -15.39 19.76 13.86
CA ARG A 275 -15.91 20.83 12.99
C ARG A 275 -15.14 22.13 13.14
N VAL A 276 -14.87 22.54 14.38
CA VAL A 276 -14.08 23.74 14.68
C VAL A 276 -12.67 23.59 14.12
N TRP A 277 -12.01 22.46 14.42
CA TRP A 277 -10.66 22.20 13.92
C TRP A 277 -10.57 22.18 12.39
N ALA A 278 -11.53 21.55 11.71
CA ALA A 278 -11.58 21.50 10.26
C ALA A 278 -11.80 22.90 9.64
N ALA A 279 -12.65 23.73 10.25
CA ALA A 279 -12.93 25.08 9.76
C ALA A 279 -11.76 26.06 9.94
N GLU A 280 -10.94 25.87 10.98
CA GLU A 280 -9.77 26.75 11.26
C GLU A 280 -8.63 26.60 10.24
N ARG A 281 -8.61 25.54 9.42
CA ARG A 281 -7.58 25.25 8.39
C ARG A 281 -6.12 25.34 8.91
N GLY A 282 -5.90 25.06 10.19
CA GLY A 282 -4.58 25.05 10.86
C GLY A 282 -4.06 23.63 11.13
N GLY A 283 -3.03 23.50 11.98
CA GLY A 283 -2.39 22.20 12.27
C GLY A 283 -3.33 21.09 12.79
N ARG A 284 -4.53 21.44 13.27
CA ARG A 284 -5.56 20.50 13.74
C ARG A 284 -6.59 20.12 12.66
N ALA A 285 -6.60 20.79 11.52
CA ALA A 285 -7.61 20.62 10.48
C ALA A 285 -7.63 19.20 9.91
N GLU A 286 -6.46 18.63 9.59
CA GLU A 286 -6.37 17.24 9.07
C GLU A 286 -6.97 16.22 10.06
N LEU A 287 -6.73 16.40 11.37
CA LEU A 287 -7.32 15.54 12.40
C LEU A 287 -8.85 15.71 12.44
N GLY A 288 -9.33 16.96 12.43
CA GLY A 288 -10.76 17.27 12.35
C GLY A 288 -11.41 16.61 11.13
N LEU A 289 -10.85 16.81 9.94
CA LEU A 289 -11.30 16.21 8.68
C LEU A 289 -11.30 14.67 8.73
N SER A 290 -10.29 14.05 9.36
CA SER A 290 -10.25 12.59 9.53
C SER A 290 -11.42 12.06 10.39
N ILE A 291 -11.77 12.80 11.45
CA ILE A 291 -12.92 12.50 12.30
C ILE A 291 -14.23 12.71 11.53
N LEU A 292 -14.37 13.83 10.82
CA LEU A 292 -15.55 14.13 10.00
C LEU A 292 -15.77 13.07 8.90
N ALA A 293 -14.69 12.62 8.26
CA ALA A 293 -14.77 11.56 7.26
C ALA A 293 -15.37 10.27 7.85
N ARG A 294 -14.95 9.90 9.06
CA ARG A 294 -15.37 8.64 9.69
C ARG A 294 -16.74 8.72 10.39
N TYR A 295 -17.05 9.82 11.06
CA TYR A 295 -18.22 9.94 11.94
C TYR A 295 -19.16 11.09 11.60
N GLY A 296 -18.77 12.00 10.71
CA GLY A 296 -19.56 13.19 10.35
C GLY A 296 -20.96 12.87 9.84
N THR A 297 -21.79 13.88 9.77
CA THR A 297 -23.15 13.83 9.22
C THR A 297 -23.21 14.60 7.90
N ARG A 298 -24.40 14.70 7.30
CA ARG A 298 -24.60 15.51 6.09
C ARG A 298 -24.21 16.99 6.27
N GLN A 299 -24.22 17.50 7.49
CA GLN A 299 -23.76 18.86 7.81
C GLN A 299 -22.28 19.07 7.47
N ASP A 300 -21.48 18.00 7.48
CA ASP A 300 -20.03 18.05 7.33
C ASP A 300 -19.57 17.91 5.86
N VAL A 301 -20.51 17.69 4.93
CA VAL A 301 -20.23 17.55 3.49
C VAL A 301 -19.50 18.76 2.91
N PRO A 302 -19.89 20.03 3.19
CA PRO A 302 -19.20 21.19 2.63
C PRO A 302 -17.71 21.26 3.00
N LEU A 303 -17.35 20.91 4.24
CA LEU A 303 -15.94 20.88 4.69
C LEU A 303 -15.14 19.79 3.96
N LEU A 304 -15.73 18.60 3.78
CA LEU A 304 -15.08 17.51 3.06
C LEU A 304 -14.97 17.78 1.55
N MET A 305 -15.96 18.45 0.96
CA MET A 305 -15.92 18.85 -0.46
C MET A 305 -14.87 19.92 -0.73
N ASP A 306 -14.76 20.89 0.18
CA ASP A 306 -13.75 21.95 0.11
C ASP A 306 -12.34 21.39 0.25
N GLU A 307 -12.11 20.47 1.19
CA GLU A 307 -10.85 19.73 1.29
C GLU A 307 -10.58 18.94 0.01
N LEU A 308 -11.54 18.12 -0.48
CA LEU A 308 -11.35 17.33 -1.70
C LEU A 308 -10.92 18.20 -2.89
N ARG A 309 -11.58 19.35 -3.08
CA ARG A 309 -11.23 20.27 -4.16
C ARG A 309 -9.83 20.82 -4.00
N THR A 310 -9.51 21.33 -2.82
CA THR A 310 -8.21 21.93 -2.51
C THR A 310 -7.07 20.92 -2.66
N SER A 311 -7.22 19.70 -2.14
CA SER A 311 -6.21 18.66 -2.27
C SER A 311 -6.01 18.21 -3.72
N LEU A 312 -7.09 18.14 -4.52
CA LEU A 312 -6.99 17.77 -5.94
C LEU A 312 -6.32 18.86 -6.77
N GLU A 313 -6.66 20.13 -6.55
CA GLU A 313 -6.03 21.29 -7.19
C GLU A 313 -4.53 21.36 -6.86
N GLY A 314 -4.17 21.10 -5.60
CA GLY A 314 -2.79 21.02 -5.12
C GLY A 314 -2.05 19.74 -5.50
N ARG A 315 -2.73 18.73 -6.07
CA ARG A 315 -2.19 17.37 -6.32
C ARG A 315 -1.66 16.68 -5.06
N GLU A 316 -2.25 16.99 -3.91
CA GLU A 316 -1.93 16.41 -2.60
C GLU A 316 -2.65 15.06 -2.43
N TRP A 317 -2.25 14.05 -3.21
CA TRP A 317 -2.96 12.77 -3.33
C TRP A 317 -3.14 12.01 -2.00
N ARG A 318 -2.23 12.19 -1.03
CA ARG A 318 -2.41 11.64 0.32
C ARG A 318 -3.57 12.29 1.07
N ALA A 319 -3.72 13.61 0.97
CA ALA A 319 -4.78 14.37 1.65
C ALA A 319 -6.17 14.04 1.08
N VAL A 320 -6.26 13.64 -0.19
CA VAL A 320 -7.52 13.21 -0.85
C VAL A 320 -8.18 12.00 -0.18
N ALA A 321 -7.43 11.14 0.53
CA ALA A 321 -7.95 9.87 1.05
C ALA A 321 -9.12 10.03 2.04
N ASN A 322 -9.00 10.92 3.02
CA ASN A 322 -10.03 11.15 4.03
C ASN A 322 -11.34 11.72 3.44
N PRO A 323 -11.33 12.83 2.67
CA PRO A 323 -12.57 13.38 2.12
C PRO A 323 -13.26 12.41 1.16
N VAL A 324 -12.53 11.63 0.35
CA VAL A 324 -13.13 10.58 -0.50
C VAL A 324 -13.91 9.56 0.32
N VAL A 325 -13.32 9.04 1.40
CA VAL A 325 -13.98 8.07 2.30
C VAL A 325 -15.21 8.69 2.95
N GLY A 326 -15.10 9.92 3.44
CA GLY A 326 -16.18 10.65 4.09
C GLY A 326 -17.36 10.91 3.18
N LEU A 327 -17.11 11.50 2.01
CA LEU A 327 -18.13 11.82 1.00
C LEU A 327 -18.81 10.56 0.46
N GLY A 328 -18.04 9.48 0.27
CA GLY A 328 -18.58 8.16 -0.07
C GLY A 328 -19.52 7.60 0.99
N ARG A 329 -19.11 7.64 2.27
CA ARG A 329 -19.94 7.19 3.41
C ARG A 329 -21.22 8.03 3.54
N LEU A 330 -21.11 9.35 3.36
CA LEU A 330 -22.23 10.29 3.44
C LEU A 330 -23.12 10.31 2.19
N ARG A 331 -22.74 9.56 1.14
CA ARG A 331 -23.44 9.49 -0.15
C ARG A 331 -23.62 10.89 -0.77
N ALA A 332 -22.58 11.72 -0.71
CA ALA A 332 -22.58 13.06 -1.29
C ALA A 332 -22.46 12.98 -2.82
N GLY A 333 -23.59 13.06 -3.53
CA GLY A 333 -23.63 12.97 -5.01
C GLY A 333 -22.84 14.08 -5.72
N GLU A 334 -22.71 15.26 -5.11
CA GLU A 334 -21.90 16.37 -5.62
C GLU A 334 -20.40 16.06 -5.71
N ALA A 335 -19.92 15.02 -5.01
CA ALA A 335 -18.53 14.59 -5.09
C ALA A 335 -18.21 13.81 -6.39
N VAL A 336 -19.22 13.29 -7.09
CA VAL A 336 -19.04 12.34 -8.21
C VAL A 336 -18.10 12.87 -9.30
N PRO A 337 -18.20 14.14 -9.78
CA PRO A 337 -17.26 14.65 -10.78
C PRO A 337 -15.79 14.62 -10.31
N LEU A 338 -15.54 15.00 -9.06
CA LEU A 338 -14.20 14.99 -8.46
C LEU A 338 -13.68 13.57 -8.25
N LEU A 339 -14.55 12.63 -7.85
CA LEU A 339 -14.19 11.21 -7.72
C LEU A 339 -13.78 10.61 -9.07
N LYS A 340 -14.49 10.93 -10.16
CA LYS A 340 -14.15 10.48 -11.52
C LYS A 340 -12.82 11.06 -12.00
N ALA A 341 -12.59 12.35 -11.74
CA ALA A 341 -11.32 12.99 -12.06
C ALA A 341 -10.18 12.36 -11.27
N ALA A 342 -10.35 12.15 -9.96
CA ALA A 342 -9.34 11.53 -9.11
C ALA A 342 -9.00 10.09 -9.55
N TRP A 343 -10.00 9.29 -9.98
CA TRP A 343 -9.74 7.95 -10.54
C TRP A 343 -8.84 7.99 -11.78
N THR A 344 -9.03 9.01 -12.61
CA THR A 344 -8.36 9.14 -13.91
C THR A 344 -6.95 9.71 -13.75
N GLU A 345 -6.81 10.77 -12.96
CA GLU A 345 -5.61 11.59 -12.89
C GLU A 345 -4.60 11.13 -11.84
N SER A 346 -5.06 10.52 -10.73
CA SER A 346 -4.19 10.19 -9.60
C SER A 346 -3.13 9.17 -10.00
N PRO A 347 -1.83 9.48 -9.79
CA PRO A 347 -0.77 8.49 -9.87
C PRO A 347 -0.68 7.61 -8.62
N TYR A 348 -1.32 8.01 -7.52
CA TYR A 348 -1.29 7.27 -6.27
C TYR A 348 -2.32 6.13 -6.29
N ALA A 349 -1.87 4.92 -6.65
CA ALA A 349 -2.74 3.76 -6.82
C ALA A 349 -3.53 3.39 -5.56
N TYR A 350 -2.92 3.56 -4.38
CA TYR A 350 -3.49 3.24 -3.07
C TYR A 350 -4.78 4.02 -2.76
N LEU A 351 -5.05 5.11 -3.48
CA LEU A 351 -6.29 5.88 -3.36
C LEU A 351 -7.47 5.22 -4.10
N ARG A 352 -7.22 4.44 -5.15
CA ARG A 352 -8.26 3.88 -6.03
C ARG A 352 -9.31 2.99 -5.35
N PRO A 353 -8.98 2.11 -4.39
CA PRO A 353 -10.00 1.34 -3.67
C PRO A 353 -11.01 2.24 -2.95
N ARG A 354 -10.53 3.36 -2.39
CA ARG A 354 -11.35 4.34 -1.67
C ARG A 354 -12.24 5.13 -2.64
N ILE A 355 -11.69 5.55 -3.78
CA ILE A 355 -12.46 6.23 -4.84
C ILE A 355 -13.56 5.31 -5.37
N LEU A 356 -13.22 4.05 -5.70
CA LEU A 356 -14.20 3.10 -6.23
C LEU A 356 -15.32 2.82 -5.22
N THR A 357 -14.96 2.63 -3.95
CA THR A 357 -15.94 2.51 -2.85
C THR A 357 -16.85 3.73 -2.76
N ALA A 358 -16.29 4.94 -2.87
CA ALA A 358 -17.06 6.17 -2.81
C ALA A 358 -18.00 6.33 -4.03
N LEU A 359 -17.53 6.02 -5.24
CA LEU A 359 -18.34 6.02 -6.47
C LEU A 359 -19.51 5.04 -6.36
N THR A 360 -19.25 3.80 -5.95
CA THR A 360 -20.30 2.77 -5.78
C THR A 360 -21.36 3.18 -4.76
N ARG A 361 -21.01 3.97 -3.74
CA ARG A 361 -21.97 4.46 -2.73
C ARG A 361 -22.75 5.71 -3.14
N THR A 362 -22.13 6.58 -3.94
CA THR A 362 -22.69 7.90 -4.32
C THR A 362 -23.45 7.86 -5.64
N ALA A 363 -22.98 7.10 -6.63
CA ALA A 363 -23.60 6.97 -7.94
C ALA A 363 -23.39 5.55 -8.52
N PRO A 364 -24.16 4.54 -8.07
CA PRO A 364 -23.94 3.14 -8.44
C PRO A 364 -23.90 2.87 -9.95
N HIS A 365 -24.84 3.45 -10.72
CA HIS A 365 -24.87 3.28 -12.18
C HIS A 365 -23.65 3.90 -12.87
N THR A 366 -23.22 5.08 -12.43
CA THR A 366 -21.98 5.70 -12.92
C THR A 366 -20.76 4.85 -12.56
N ALA A 367 -20.77 4.21 -11.40
CA ALA A 367 -19.67 3.38 -10.90
C ALA A 367 -19.48 2.08 -11.70
N GLU A 368 -20.49 1.59 -12.44
CA GLU A 368 -20.40 0.33 -13.20
C GLU A 368 -19.21 0.30 -14.18
N ALA A 369 -18.94 1.40 -14.89
CA ALA A 369 -17.79 1.47 -15.79
C ALA A 369 -16.45 1.35 -15.04
N TYR A 370 -16.37 1.93 -13.84
CA TYR A 370 -15.18 1.92 -12.98
C TYR A 370 -14.99 0.58 -12.26
N THR A 371 -16.06 -0.13 -11.92
CA THR A 371 -15.96 -1.48 -11.35
C THR A 371 -15.53 -2.48 -12.42
N ILE A 372 -15.98 -2.34 -13.67
CA ILE A 372 -15.45 -3.13 -14.79
C ILE A 372 -13.97 -2.85 -14.97
N GLU A 373 -13.57 -1.58 -15.08
CA GLU A 373 -12.17 -1.18 -15.17
C GLU A 373 -11.33 -1.76 -14.00
N GLY A 374 -11.86 -1.66 -12.79
CA GLY A 374 -11.21 -2.04 -11.55
C GLY A 374 -10.76 -3.51 -11.51
N LEU A 375 -11.38 -4.43 -12.25
CA LEU A 375 -10.95 -5.84 -12.30
C LEU A 375 -9.56 -6.05 -12.94
N TRP A 376 -9.04 -5.07 -13.67
CA TRP A 376 -7.70 -5.07 -14.26
C TRP A 376 -6.75 -4.06 -13.61
N ASP A 377 -7.20 -3.37 -12.57
CA ASP A 377 -6.40 -2.34 -11.90
C ASP A 377 -5.14 -2.92 -11.26
N CYS A 378 -4.07 -2.12 -11.15
CA CYS A 378 -2.85 -2.58 -10.50
C CYS A 378 -3.03 -2.75 -8.99
N GLU A 379 -3.92 -1.99 -8.37
CA GLU A 379 -4.13 -2.04 -6.94
C GLU A 379 -5.06 -3.19 -6.55
N GLU A 380 -4.59 -4.09 -5.68
CA GLU A 380 -5.37 -5.25 -5.21
C GLU A 380 -6.69 -4.83 -4.56
N GLY A 381 -6.69 -3.75 -3.78
CA GLY A 381 -7.90 -3.25 -3.13
C GLY A 381 -8.93 -2.77 -4.16
N ALA A 382 -8.49 -2.21 -5.28
CA ALA A 382 -9.39 -1.76 -6.34
C ALA A 382 -9.99 -2.98 -7.06
N ARG A 383 -9.18 -4.01 -7.34
CA ARG A 383 -9.66 -5.30 -7.86
C ARG A 383 -10.66 -5.97 -6.91
N CYS A 384 -10.41 -5.92 -5.60
CA CYS A 384 -11.29 -6.49 -4.58
C CYS A 384 -12.66 -5.78 -4.55
N GLU A 385 -12.68 -4.44 -4.48
CA GLU A 385 -13.93 -3.66 -4.48
C GLU A 385 -14.69 -3.78 -5.81
N ALA A 386 -13.96 -3.83 -6.93
CA ALA A 386 -14.53 -4.12 -8.24
C ALA A 386 -15.21 -5.50 -8.26
N ALA A 387 -14.51 -6.55 -7.82
CA ALA A 387 -15.03 -7.92 -7.80
C ALA A 387 -16.32 -8.03 -6.98
N ARG A 388 -16.47 -7.29 -5.89
CA ARG A 388 -17.69 -7.31 -5.05
C ARG A 388 -18.93 -6.72 -5.74
N SER A 389 -18.76 -5.82 -6.69
CA SER A 389 -19.86 -4.96 -7.16
C SER A 389 -20.06 -4.92 -8.69
N VAL A 390 -19.10 -5.44 -9.47
CA VAL A 390 -19.15 -5.40 -10.92
C VAL A 390 -20.42 -6.05 -11.50
N PRO A 391 -21.08 -5.45 -12.52
CA PRO A 391 -22.16 -6.12 -13.24
C PRO A 391 -21.70 -7.43 -13.89
N LEU A 392 -22.56 -8.45 -13.87
CA LEU A 392 -22.24 -9.77 -14.43
C LEU A 392 -22.57 -9.84 -15.92
N THR A 393 -21.59 -9.48 -16.75
CA THR A 393 -21.60 -9.68 -18.20
C THR A 393 -20.81 -10.95 -18.55
N ARG A 394 -20.71 -11.30 -19.84
CA ARG A 394 -19.84 -12.40 -20.28
C ARG A 394 -18.37 -12.10 -20.00
N GLU A 395 -17.93 -10.88 -20.30
CA GLU A 395 -16.55 -10.42 -20.11
C GLU A 395 -16.16 -10.44 -18.63
N THR A 396 -16.99 -9.87 -17.76
CA THR A 396 -16.66 -9.77 -16.33
C THR A 396 -16.70 -11.13 -15.64
N ARG A 397 -17.60 -12.06 -16.05
CA ARG A 397 -17.56 -13.46 -15.56
C ARG A 397 -16.25 -14.16 -15.89
N ILE A 398 -15.76 -14.03 -17.13
CA ILE A 398 -14.48 -14.62 -17.53
C ILE A 398 -13.33 -14.02 -16.70
N ARG A 399 -13.34 -12.69 -16.52
CA ARG A 399 -12.31 -12.03 -15.72
C ARG A 399 -12.36 -12.44 -14.24
N LEU A 400 -13.53 -12.53 -13.64
CA LEU A 400 -13.71 -13.01 -12.26
C LEU A 400 -13.24 -14.46 -12.09
N GLN A 401 -13.51 -15.34 -13.06
CA GLN A 401 -13.01 -16.72 -13.04
C GLN A 401 -11.47 -16.76 -13.08
N ARG A 402 -10.86 -15.95 -13.95
CA ARG A 402 -9.39 -15.81 -14.00
C ARG A 402 -8.84 -15.33 -12.65
N LEU A 403 -9.41 -14.26 -12.09
CA LEU A 403 -9.00 -13.73 -10.79
C LEU A 403 -9.14 -14.79 -9.68
N HIS A 404 -10.27 -15.49 -9.61
CA HIS A 404 -10.55 -16.50 -8.59
C HIS A 404 -9.53 -17.65 -8.59
N HIS A 405 -9.07 -18.06 -9.77
CA HIS A 405 -8.15 -19.19 -9.94
C HIS A 405 -6.68 -18.79 -10.11
N ASP A 406 -6.34 -17.50 -10.12
CA ASP A 406 -4.97 -17.04 -10.29
C ASP A 406 -4.18 -17.20 -8.97
N PRO A 407 -3.19 -18.12 -8.88
CA PRO A 407 -2.40 -18.30 -7.66
C PRO A 407 -1.50 -17.09 -7.34
N ALA A 408 -1.22 -16.23 -8.32
CA ALA A 408 -0.46 -15.00 -8.11
C ALA A 408 -1.31 -13.88 -7.50
N GLU A 409 -2.64 -14.00 -7.53
CA GLU A 409 -3.57 -13.01 -7.00
C GLU A 409 -3.75 -13.11 -5.47
N GLU A 410 -4.06 -11.96 -4.86
CA GLU A 410 -4.34 -11.87 -3.44
C GLU A 410 -5.56 -12.67 -3.01
N THR A 411 -5.47 -13.26 -1.82
CA THR A 411 -6.51 -14.14 -1.27
C THR A 411 -7.86 -13.44 -1.14
N ASP A 412 -7.86 -12.16 -0.74
CA ASP A 412 -9.09 -11.36 -0.62
C ASP A 412 -9.75 -11.10 -1.98
N VAL A 413 -8.96 -10.84 -3.02
CA VAL A 413 -9.45 -10.64 -4.39
C VAL A 413 -10.02 -11.95 -4.94
N ARG A 414 -9.32 -13.08 -4.75
CA ARG A 414 -9.79 -14.41 -5.16
C ARG A 414 -11.11 -14.80 -4.49
N THR A 415 -11.23 -14.49 -3.20
CA THR A 415 -12.43 -14.74 -2.40
C THR A 415 -13.58 -13.87 -2.87
N ALA A 416 -13.35 -12.57 -3.07
CA ALA A 416 -14.36 -11.64 -3.59
C ALA A 416 -14.85 -12.05 -4.99
N ALA A 417 -13.93 -12.47 -5.87
CA ALA A 417 -14.26 -12.92 -7.21
C ALA A 417 -15.09 -14.21 -7.21
N GLY A 418 -14.70 -15.20 -6.39
CA GLY A 418 -15.46 -16.43 -6.21
C GLY A 418 -16.86 -16.19 -5.67
N ALA A 419 -16.99 -15.35 -4.63
CA ALA A 419 -18.27 -14.97 -4.06
C ALA A 419 -19.19 -14.29 -5.10
N ARG A 420 -18.64 -13.39 -5.92
CA ARG A 420 -19.40 -12.70 -6.97
C ARG A 420 -19.90 -13.63 -8.09
N LEU A 421 -19.17 -14.71 -8.38
CA LEU A 421 -19.60 -15.70 -9.37
C LEU A 421 -20.77 -16.58 -8.89
N MET A 422 -21.01 -16.63 -7.58
CA MET A 422 -22.11 -17.41 -6.98
C MET A 422 -23.42 -16.63 -6.82
N THR A 423 -23.39 -15.31 -7.01
CA THR A 423 -24.59 -14.43 -7.00
C THR A 423 -25.23 -14.40 -8.38
#